data_AF-A0A2T0QQQ2-F1
#
_entry.id   AF-A0A2T0QQQ2-F1
#
_cell.length_a   1.000
_cell.length_b   1.000
_cell.length_c   1.000
_cell.angle_alpha   90.00
_cell.angle_beta   90.00
_cell.angle_gamma   90.00
#
_symmetry.space_group_name_H-M   'P 1'
#
loop_
_entity.id
_entity.type
_entity.pdbx_description
1 polymer ?
#
loop_
_entity_poly.entity_id
_entity_poly.type
_entity_poly.pdbx_seq_one_letter_code
_entity_poly.pdbx_strand_id
1 'polypeptide(L)'
;MQNGPLFHVLLDHLEAIDAPPMEIQRFVDRWHRLKPHEAFPCPVCFLAGEEQPLAALPAQGRVEPVKCPTCRTQFNIPIDEL
;
A
#
# COMPACT_ATOMS: atom_id res chain seq x y z
N MET A 1 3.51 -2.30 14.88
CA MET A 1 2.34 -1.44 14.59
C MET A 1 2.07 -1.56 13.10
N GLN A 2 0.90 -2.09 12.70
CA GLN A 2 0.48 -2.09 11.29
C GLN A 2 -0.02 -0.68 10.96
N ASN A 3 0.43 -0.10 9.84
CA ASN A 3 0.10 1.27 9.45
C ASN A 3 -1.33 1.30 8.86
N GLY A 4 -2.32 1.59 9.71
CA GLY A 4 -3.75 1.59 9.36
C GLY A 4 -4.10 2.54 8.20
N PRO A 5 -3.70 3.82 8.26
CA PRO A 5 -3.94 4.78 7.17
C PRO A 5 -3.39 4.31 5.82
N LEU A 6 -2.17 3.76 5.80
CA LEU A 6 -1.60 3.18 4.57
C LEU A 6 -2.47 2.02 4.06
N PHE A 7 -2.84 1.09 4.93
CA PHE A 7 -3.64 -0.07 4.52
C PHE A 7 -4.96 0.34 3.85
N HIS A 8 -5.67 1.31 4.44
CA HIS A 8 -6.90 1.84 3.85
C HIS A 8 -6.67 2.44 2.46
N VAL A 9 -5.65 3.28 2.28
CA VAL A 9 -5.33 3.86 0.97
C VAL A 9 -4.99 2.79 -0.08
N LEU A 10 -4.30 1.71 0.31
CA LEU A 10 -3.99 0.61 -0.61
C LEU A 10 -5.24 -0.20 -0.99
N LEU A 11 -6.15 -0.43 -0.04
CA LEU A 11 -7.43 -1.10 -0.31
C LEU A 11 -8.34 -0.26 -1.21
N ASP A 12 -8.52 1.02 -0.88
CA ASP A 12 -9.32 1.95 -1.68
C ASP A 12 -8.80 2.01 -3.12
N HIS A 13 -7.47 1.96 -3.30
CA HIS A 13 -6.88 1.90 -4.63
C HIS A 13 -7.21 0.60 -5.37
N LEU A 14 -7.11 -0.55 -4.71
CA LEU A 14 -7.45 -1.85 -5.30
C LEU A 14 -8.93 -1.89 -5.71
N GLU A 15 -9.82 -1.36 -4.88
CA GLU A 15 -11.24 -1.24 -5.19
C GLU A 15 -11.49 -0.27 -6.36
N ALA A 16 -10.81 0.87 -6.38
CA ALA A 16 -10.95 1.87 -7.45
C ALA A 16 -10.47 1.40 -8.84
N ILE A 17 -9.59 0.40 -8.91
CA ILE A 17 -9.16 -0.22 -10.17
C ILE A 17 -9.94 -1.49 -10.52
N ASP A 18 -11.06 -1.74 -9.84
CA ASP A 18 -11.91 -2.93 -10.01
C ASP A 18 -11.11 -4.24 -9.85
N ALA A 19 -10.15 -4.28 -8.91
CA ALA A 19 -9.37 -5.48 -8.65
C ALA A 19 -10.30 -6.65 -8.23
N PRO A 20 -10.05 -7.88 -8.70
CA PRO A 20 -10.88 -9.02 -8.33
C PRO A 20 -10.94 -9.20 -6.80
N PRO A 21 -12.12 -9.42 -6.18
CA PRO A 21 -12.23 -9.57 -4.73
C PRO A 21 -11.33 -10.64 -4.13
N MET A 22 -11.06 -11.71 -4.87
CA MET A 22 -10.11 -12.76 -4.46
C MET A 22 -8.67 -12.24 -4.33
N GLU A 23 -8.24 -11.34 -5.20
CA GLU A 23 -6.89 -10.76 -5.15
C GLU A 23 -6.79 -9.69 -4.05
N ILE A 24 -7.86 -8.93 -3.81
CA ILE A 24 -7.96 -8.03 -2.65
C ILE A 24 -7.81 -8.82 -1.35
N GLN A 25 -8.53 -9.94 -1.21
CA GLN A 25 -8.41 -10.78 -0.02
C GLN A 25 -7.00 -11.38 0.14
N ARG A 26 -6.37 -11.82 -0.96
CA ARG A 26 -4.97 -12.29 -0.94
C ARG A 26 -4.01 -11.22 -0.46
N PHE A 27 -4.20 -9.97 -0.90
CA PHE A 27 -3.40 -8.85 -0.46
C PHE A 27 -3.59 -8.56 1.04
N VAL A 28 -4.85 -8.58 1.51
CA VAL A 28 -5.20 -8.42 2.94
C VAL A 28 -4.52 -9.50 3.79
N ASP A 29 -4.61 -10.77 3.37
CA ASP A 29 -3.98 -11.89 4.07
C ASP A 29 -2.46 -11.74 4.10
N ARG A 30 -1.86 -11.31 2.99
CA ARG A 30 -0.42 -11.04 2.89
C ARG A 30 0.01 -9.89 3.80
N TRP A 31 -0.79 -8.83 3.87
CA TRP A 31 -0.58 -7.67 4.73
C TRP A 31 -0.58 -8.06 6.21
N HIS A 32 -1.55 -8.88 6.64
CA HIS A 32 -1.63 -9.35 8.03
C HIS A 32 -0.45 -10.23 8.44
N ARG A 33 0.21 -10.88 7.47
CA ARG A 33 1.40 -11.71 7.69
C ARG A 33 2.71 -10.93 7.66
N LEU A 34 2.70 -9.63 7.33
CA LEU A 34 3.90 -8.80 7.30
C LEU A 34 4.57 -8.76 8.67
N LYS A 35 5.88 -8.99 8.69
CA LYS A 35 6.68 -8.82 9.90
C LYS A 35 6.92 -7.32 10.17
N PRO A 36 7.16 -6.90 11.42
CA PRO A 36 7.36 -5.49 11.79
C PRO A 36 8.50 -4.76 11.05
N HIS A 37 9.45 -5.49 10.46
CA HIS A 37 10.60 -4.95 9.74
C HIS A 37 10.54 -5.16 8.22
N GLU A 38 9.47 -5.79 7.72
CA GLU A 38 9.26 -5.95 6.28
C GLU A 38 8.77 -4.64 5.68
N ALA A 39 9.25 -4.32 4.48
CA ALA A 39 8.73 -3.20 3.71
C ALA A 39 7.29 -3.50 3.26
N PHE A 40 6.46 -2.46 3.17
CA PHE A 40 5.08 -2.62 2.73
C PHE A 40 5.02 -2.99 1.24
N PRO A 41 4.28 -4.03 0.85
CA PRO A 41 4.20 -4.46 -0.54
C PRO A 41 3.32 -3.52 -1.36
N CYS A 42 3.67 -3.32 -2.62
CA CYS A 42 2.85 -2.59 -3.58
C CYS A 42 1.65 -3.45 -4.02
N PRO A 43 0.40 -2.98 -3.86
CA PRO A 43 -0.78 -3.74 -4.23
C PRO A 43 -0.86 -3.98 -5.74
N VAL A 44 -0.42 -3.03 -6.56
CA VAL A 44 -0.45 -3.14 -8.03
C VAL A 44 0.51 -4.21 -8.54
N CYS A 45 1.75 -4.25 -8.02
CA CYS A 45 2.69 -5.31 -8.37
C CYS A 45 2.20 -6.67 -7.86
N PHE A 46 1.57 -6.69 -6.68
CA PHE A 46 1.03 -7.92 -6.11
C PHE A 46 -0.05 -8.55 -7.01
N LEU A 47 -0.93 -7.73 -7.60
CA LEU A 47 -1.89 -8.20 -8.61
C LEU A 47 -1.23 -8.80 -9.85
N ALA A 48 -0.04 -8.34 -10.21
CA ALA A 48 0.75 -8.89 -11.32
C ALA A 48 1.54 -10.16 -10.92
N GLY A 49 1.41 -10.62 -9.67
CA GLY A 49 2.15 -11.78 -9.13
C GLY A 49 3.55 -11.43 -8.61
N GLU A 50 3.90 -10.15 -8.47
CA GLU A 50 5.19 -9.70 -7.96
C GLU A 50 5.06 -8.97 -6.61
N GLU A 51 6.00 -9.18 -5.69
CA GLU A 51 6.08 -8.40 -4.45
C GLU A 51 7.18 -7.34 -4.56
N GLN A 52 6.77 -6.09 -4.79
CA GLN A 52 7.68 -4.95 -4.85
C GLN A 52 7.49 -4.04 -3.63
N PRO A 53 8.56 -3.63 -2.93
CA PRO A 53 8.42 -2.79 -1.74
C PRO A 53 8.04 -1.35 -2.10
N LEU A 54 7.15 -0.76 -1.32
CA LEU A 54 6.85 0.67 -1.35
C LEU A 54 7.98 1.45 -0.70
N ALA A 55 8.43 2.51 -1.37
CA ALA A 55 9.40 3.46 -0.84
C ALA A 55 8.67 4.69 -0.30
N ALA A 56 8.96 5.07 0.94
CA ALA A 56 8.48 6.32 1.50
C ALA A 56 9.19 7.52 0.83
N LEU A 57 8.42 8.54 0.49
CA LEU A 57 8.92 9.82 0.01
C LEU A 57 8.83 10.86 1.14
N PRO A 58 9.55 11.99 1.05
CA PRO A 58 9.43 13.06 2.03
C PRO A 58 7.98 13.51 2.18
N ALA A 59 7.51 13.65 3.42
CA ALA A 59 6.17 14.14 3.72
C ALA A 59 5.94 15.52 3.08
N GLN A 60 4.75 15.72 2.52
CA GLN A 60 4.35 16.95 1.85
C GLN A 60 3.16 17.57 2.56
N GLY A 61 3.43 18.38 3.58
CA GLY A 61 2.39 18.99 4.41
C GLY A 61 1.65 17.93 5.22
N ARG A 62 0.38 17.68 4.89
CA ARG A 62 -0.53 16.75 5.60
C ARG A 62 -0.58 15.34 5.00
N VAL A 63 0.33 15.02 4.09
CA VAL A 63 0.38 13.68 3.47
C VAL A 63 1.79 13.10 3.53
N GLU A 64 1.86 11.80 3.77
CA GLU A 64 3.03 10.95 3.59
C GLU A 64 2.89 10.19 2.26
N PRO A 65 3.51 10.66 1.17
CA PRO A 65 3.49 9.93 -0.08
C PRO A 65 4.40 8.69 0.00
N VAL A 66 3.90 7.56 -0.46
CA VAL A 66 4.68 6.35 -0.71
C VAL A 66 4.58 5.98 -2.18
N LYS A 67 5.66 5.47 -2.76
CA LYS A 67 5.73 5.15 -4.18
C LYS A 67 6.37 3.80 -4.41
N CYS A 68 5.80 3.01 -5.31
CA CYS A 68 6.48 1.82 -5.80
C CYS A 68 7.54 2.23 -6.82
N PRO A 69 8.83 1.89 -6.64
CA PRO A 69 9.87 2.22 -7.62
C PRO A 69 9.68 1.47 -8.95
N THR A 70 9.04 0.31 -8.93
CA THR A 70 8.85 -0.57 -10.09
C THR A 70 7.69 -0.12 -10.97
N CYS A 71 6.45 -0.12 -10.46
CA CYS A 71 5.28 0.30 -11.24
C CYS A 71 5.07 1.83 -11.26
N ARG A 72 5.82 2.57 -10.44
CA ARG A 72 5.74 4.04 -10.28
C ARG A 72 4.41 4.56 -9.71
N THR A 73 3.48 3.68 -9.31
CA THR A 73 2.26 4.07 -8.59
C THR A 73 2.61 4.74 -7.28
N GLN A 74 1.99 5.89 -7.02
CA GLN A 74 2.12 6.67 -5.80
C GLN A 74 0.81 6.64 -5.02
N PHE A 75 0.91 6.48 -3.70
CA PHE A 75 -0.19 6.49 -2.75
C PHE A 75 0.08 7.63 -1.76
N ASN A 76 -0.91 8.49 -1.55
CA ASN A 76 -0.79 9.61 -0.63
C ASN A 76 -1.50 9.24 0.67
N ILE A 77 -0.73 8.98 1.74
CA ILE A 77 -1.28 8.61 3.03
C ILE A 77 -1.62 9.91 3.78
N PRO A 78 -2.88 10.15 4.17
CA PRO A 78 -3.20 11.29 5.01
C PRO A 78 -2.55 11.14 6.39
N ILE A 79 -1.88 12.20 6.85
CA ILE A 79 -1.40 12.32 8.23
C ILE A 79 -2.53 13.05 8.97
N ASP A 80 -3.29 12.34 9.79
CA ASP A 80 -4.23 13.01 10.69
C ASP A 80 -3.41 13.87 11.67
N GLU A 81 -3.59 15.19 11.60
CA GLU A 81 -3.11 16.13 12.61
C GLU A 81 -3.82 15.79 13.93
N LEU A 82 -3.09 15.21 14.89
CA LEU A 82 -3.50 15.15 16.30
C LEU A 82 -3.63 16.56 16.89
#